data_AF-A3HSZ2-F1
#
_entry.id   AF-A3HSZ2-F1
#
_cell.length_a   1.000
_cell.length_b   1.000
_cell.length_c   1.000
_cell.angle_alpha   90.00
_cell.angle_beta   90.00
_cell.angle_gamma   90.00
#
_symmetry.space_group_name_H-M   'P 1'
#
loop_
_entity.id
_entity.type
_entity.pdbx_description
1 polymer ?
#
loop_
_entity_poly.entity_id
_entity_poly.type
_entity_poly.pdbx_seq_one_letter_code
_entity_poly.pdbx_strand_id
1 'polypeptide(L)'
;MKQSFSEIAKLKKYQKDHSIRVELLGSKESLLQVMFHSSSGSWEIFIEDEYNDFEESNQLICIYLCLRSLEDYVEEPDFLAWSNLYGIDDFDPFWLDYYRGLAKIRYEIEFHLGEIDSFINSLDYELRSGAIYELTKNKGNRE
;
A
#
# COMPACT_ATOMS: atom_id res chain seq x y z
N MET A 1 -13.23 2.60 26.84
CA MET A 1 -11.91 3.22 26.58
C MET A 1 -11.71 3.24 25.08
N LYS A 2 -11.42 4.40 24.46
CA LYS A 2 -10.93 4.40 23.07
C LYS A 2 -9.54 3.78 23.11
N GLN A 3 -9.35 2.59 22.54
CA GLN A 3 -8.00 2.12 22.25
C GLN A 3 -7.36 3.17 21.34
N SER A 4 -6.29 3.81 21.83
CA SER A 4 -5.50 4.72 21.03
C SER A 4 -4.50 3.87 20.25
N PHE A 5 -4.83 3.53 19.01
CA PHE A 5 -3.92 2.80 18.12
C PHE A 5 -2.76 3.72 17.74
N SER A 6 -1.58 3.43 18.31
CA SER A 6 -0.38 4.23 18.10
C SER A 6 0.09 4.14 16.65
N GLU A 7 -0.18 3.02 15.99
CA GLU A 7 0.08 2.72 14.58
C GLU A 7 -0.67 3.69 13.67
N ILE A 8 -1.98 3.84 13.88
CA ILE A 8 -2.82 4.78 13.11
C ILE A 8 -2.32 6.22 13.30
N ALA A 9 -1.87 6.57 14.52
CA ALA A 9 -1.32 7.89 14.78
C ALA A 9 0.01 8.13 14.04
N LYS A 10 0.87 7.11 13.95
CA LYS A 10 2.12 7.15 13.17
C LYS A 10 1.82 7.30 11.67
N LEU A 11 0.92 6.48 11.12
CA LEU A 11 0.52 6.56 9.72
C LEU A 11 -0.11 7.93 9.36
N LYS A 12 -0.97 8.46 10.24
CA LYS A 12 -1.52 9.83 10.09
C LYS A 12 -0.45 10.90 10.11
N LYS A 13 0.53 10.77 11.01
CA LYS A 13 1.66 11.70 11.09
C LYS A 13 2.50 11.61 9.83
N TYR A 14 2.84 10.40 9.38
CA TYR A 14 3.58 10.14 8.15
C TYR A 14 2.87 10.76 6.92
N GLN A 15 1.57 10.51 6.77
CA GLN A 15 0.76 11.15 5.72
C GLN A 15 0.88 12.68 5.76
N LYS A 16 0.73 13.27 6.94
CA LYS A 16 0.75 14.73 7.11
C LYS A 16 2.13 15.32 6.83
N ASP A 17 3.18 14.74 7.40
CA ASP A 17 4.55 15.24 7.33
C ASP A 17 5.05 15.23 5.87
N HIS A 18 4.60 14.26 5.07
CA HIS A 18 5.00 14.12 3.67
C HIS A 18 3.94 14.59 2.65
N SER A 19 2.79 15.08 3.12
CA SER A 19 1.64 15.49 2.29
C SER A 19 1.18 14.39 1.31
N ILE A 20 1.03 13.18 1.84
CA ILE A 20 0.74 11.98 1.03
C ILE A 20 -0.74 11.93 0.63
N ARG A 21 -0.98 11.62 -0.64
CA ARG A 21 -2.30 11.27 -1.19
C ARG A 21 -2.15 10.15 -2.22
N VAL A 22 -3.15 9.32 -2.35
CA VAL A 22 -3.23 8.20 -3.29
C VAL A 22 -4.47 8.37 -4.17
N GLU A 23 -4.29 8.22 -5.47
CA GLU A 23 -5.33 8.37 -6.50
C GLU A 23 -5.41 7.08 -7.33
N LEU A 24 -6.63 6.59 -7.62
CA LEU A 24 -6.81 5.42 -8.48
C LEU A 24 -6.67 5.82 -9.95
N LEU A 25 -5.80 5.12 -10.69
CA LEU A 25 -5.62 5.31 -12.12
C LEU A 25 -6.38 4.27 -12.95
N GLY A 26 -6.55 3.06 -12.40
CA GLY A 26 -7.20 1.95 -13.07
C GLY A 26 -6.85 0.62 -12.42
N SER A 27 -6.87 -0.44 -13.22
CA SER A 27 -6.45 -1.77 -12.78
C SER A 27 -5.83 -2.56 -13.93
N LYS A 28 -4.98 -3.53 -13.59
CA LYS A 28 -4.49 -4.56 -14.49
C LYS A 28 -4.55 -5.88 -13.75
N GLU A 29 -5.23 -6.86 -14.34
CA GLU A 29 -5.56 -8.13 -13.69
C GLU A 29 -6.29 -7.88 -12.35
N SER A 30 -5.84 -8.50 -11.26
CA SER A 30 -6.36 -8.34 -9.90
C SER A 30 -5.84 -7.08 -9.19
N LEU A 31 -4.83 -6.40 -9.73
CA LEU A 31 -4.14 -5.30 -9.05
C LEU A 31 -4.71 -3.94 -9.44
N LEU A 32 -4.84 -3.06 -8.45
CA LEU A 32 -5.19 -1.66 -8.65
C LEU A 32 -3.94 -0.87 -9.01
N GLN A 33 -4.01 -0.09 -10.08
CA GLN A 33 -2.96 0.87 -10.42
C GLN A 33 -3.28 2.19 -9.73
N VAL A 34 -2.36 2.67 -8.90
CA VAL A 34 -2.54 3.91 -8.13
C VAL A 34 -1.37 4.87 -8.35
N MET A 35 -1.65 6.16 -8.24
CA MET A 35 -0.64 7.20 -8.15
C MET A 35 -0.43 7.56 -6.69
N PHE A 36 0.75 7.24 -6.16
CA PHE A 36 1.18 7.64 -4.83
C PHE A 36 1.88 8.99 -4.92
N HIS A 37 1.23 10.04 -4.41
CA HIS A 37 1.79 11.39 -4.40
C HIS A 37 2.37 11.73 -3.04
N SER A 38 3.44 12.51 -3.05
CA SER A 38 3.97 13.22 -1.88
C SER A 38 4.37 14.65 -2.26
N SER A 39 4.81 15.43 -1.28
CA SER A 39 5.45 16.73 -1.51
C SER A 39 6.72 16.67 -2.37
N SER A 40 7.37 15.51 -2.47
CA SER A 40 8.67 15.35 -3.13
C SER A 40 8.60 14.62 -4.47
N GLY A 41 7.47 14.02 -4.83
CA GLY A 41 7.36 13.21 -6.03
C GLY A 41 6.02 12.51 -6.18
N SER A 42 5.88 11.75 -7.26
CA SER A 42 4.72 10.90 -7.51
C SER A 42 5.17 9.62 -8.20
N TRP A 43 4.61 8.49 -7.78
CA TRP A 43 5.02 7.18 -8.25
C TRP A 43 3.79 6.33 -8.57
N GLU A 44 3.85 5.62 -9.69
CA GLU A 44 2.83 4.64 -10.03
C GLU A 44 3.14 3.32 -9.34
N ILE A 45 2.17 2.80 -8.59
CA ILE A 45 2.29 1.57 -7.81
C ILE A 45 1.10 0.68 -8.14
N PHE A 46 1.35 -0.61 -8.32
CA PHE A 46 0.31 -1.63 -8.34
C PHE A 46 0.15 -2.19 -6.92
N ILE A 47 -1.09 -2.18 -6.43
CA ILE A 47 -1.42 -2.66 -5.10
C ILE A 47 -2.46 -3.78 -5.19
N GLU A 48 -2.40 -4.70 -4.23
CA GLU A 48 -3.47 -5.65 -4.00
C GLU A 48 -4.51 -5.07 -3.05
N ASP A 49 -5.77 -5.31 -3.37
CA ASP A 49 -6.90 -4.90 -2.54
C ASP A 49 -7.77 -6.12 -2.20
N GLU A 50 -7.16 -7.11 -1.53
CA GLU A 50 -7.73 -8.44 -1.24
C GLU A 50 -9.14 -8.36 -0.63
N TYR A 51 -9.35 -7.41 0.30
CA TYR A 51 -10.61 -7.23 1.02
C TYR A 51 -11.50 -6.12 0.45
N ASN A 52 -11.19 -5.57 -0.73
CA ASN A 52 -11.90 -4.44 -1.33
C ASN A 52 -11.98 -3.23 -0.36
N ASP A 53 -10.86 -2.93 0.29
CA ASP A 53 -10.67 -1.87 1.27
C ASP A 53 -10.28 -0.54 0.63
N PHE A 54 -9.76 -0.52 -0.60
CA PHE A 54 -9.40 0.71 -1.27
C PHE A 54 -10.62 1.64 -1.36
N GLU A 55 -10.46 2.84 -0.81
CA GLU A 55 -11.48 3.87 -0.85
C GLU A 55 -10.79 5.22 -0.82
N GLU A 56 -10.86 5.99 -1.91
CA GLU A 56 -10.17 7.29 -1.99
C GLU A 56 -10.58 8.28 -0.91
N SER A 57 -11.79 8.15 -0.35
CA SER A 57 -12.24 8.95 0.79
C SER A 57 -11.50 8.61 2.09
N ASN A 58 -10.92 7.42 2.18
CA ASN A 58 -10.13 6.90 3.29
C ASN A 58 -8.66 6.77 2.91
N GLN A 59 -7.99 7.90 2.76
CA GLN A 59 -6.59 7.95 2.32
C GLN A 59 -5.62 7.13 3.18
N LEU A 60 -5.91 6.91 4.47
CA LEU A 60 -5.02 6.14 5.34
C LEU A 60 -4.95 4.67 4.93
N ILE A 61 -6.07 4.04 4.55
CA ILE A 61 -6.04 2.66 4.09
C ILE A 61 -5.35 2.56 2.73
N CYS A 62 -5.59 3.53 1.83
CA CYS A 62 -4.89 3.58 0.54
C CYS A 62 -3.37 3.70 0.72
N ILE A 63 -2.90 4.54 1.63
CA ILE A 63 -1.47 4.69 1.92
C ILE A 63 -0.92 3.40 2.54
N TYR A 64 -1.63 2.78 3.48
CA TYR A 64 -1.26 1.50 4.06
C TYR A 64 -1.05 0.44 2.97
N LEU A 65 -2.00 0.28 2.04
CA LEU A 65 -1.91 -0.70 0.94
C LEU A 65 -0.69 -0.43 0.05
N CYS A 66 -0.40 0.83 -0.27
CA CYS A 66 0.78 1.18 -1.06
C CYS A 66 2.09 0.84 -0.35
N LEU A 67 2.20 1.16 0.94
CA LEU A 67 3.39 0.84 1.73
C LEU A 67 3.54 -0.68 1.86
N ARG A 68 2.45 -1.41 2.10
CA ARG A 68 2.47 -2.87 2.17
C ARG A 68 2.94 -3.52 0.87
N SER A 69 2.45 -3.06 -0.29
CA SER A 69 2.92 -3.62 -1.58
C SER A 69 4.40 -3.36 -1.85
N LEU A 70 4.97 -2.27 -1.32
CA LEU A 70 6.41 -2.03 -1.37
C LEU A 70 7.19 -2.90 -0.37
N GLU A 71 6.61 -3.20 0.80
CA GLU A 71 7.18 -4.18 1.73
C GLU A 71 7.19 -5.58 1.14
N ASP A 72 6.09 -6.02 0.54
CA ASP A 72 5.98 -7.32 -0.14
C ASP A 72 7.08 -7.46 -1.21
N TYR A 73 7.35 -6.41 -2.00
CA TYR A 73 8.47 -6.40 -2.95
C TYR A 73 9.84 -6.63 -2.29
N VAL A 74 10.05 -6.14 -1.07
CA VAL A 74 11.30 -6.31 -0.31
C VAL A 74 11.38 -7.68 0.36
N GLU A 75 10.25 -8.21 0.81
CA GLU A 75 10.13 -9.50 1.49
C GLU A 75 10.25 -10.68 0.50
N GLU A 76 9.77 -10.52 -0.73
CA GLU A 76 9.81 -11.57 -1.75
C GLU A 76 11.21 -11.74 -2.38
N PRO A 77 11.73 -12.98 -2.47
CA PRO A 77 13.12 -13.23 -2.86
C PRO A 77 13.43 -12.96 -4.33
N ASP A 78 12.44 -13.08 -5.21
CA ASP A 78 12.60 -12.87 -6.66
C ASP A 78 11.25 -12.56 -7.34
N PHE A 79 11.31 -12.30 -8.64
CA PHE A 79 10.15 -11.98 -9.46
C PHE A 79 9.09 -13.09 -9.48
N LEU A 80 9.50 -14.36 -9.45
CA LEU A 80 8.56 -15.49 -9.51
C LEU A 80 7.81 -15.63 -8.19
N ALA A 81 8.48 -15.42 -7.07
CA ALA A 81 7.82 -15.40 -5.77
C ALA A 81 6.83 -14.23 -5.66
N TRP A 82 7.25 -13.04 -6.08
CA TRP A 82 6.40 -11.84 -6.15
C TRP A 82 5.20 -12.00 -7.09
N SER A 83 5.37 -12.61 -8.27
CA SER A 83 4.27 -12.84 -9.20
C SER A 83 3.26 -13.85 -8.65
N ASN A 84 3.74 -14.89 -7.96
CA ASN A 84 2.87 -15.87 -7.30
C ASN A 84 2.08 -15.26 -6.15
N LEU A 85 2.69 -14.36 -5.36
CA LEU A 85 2.01 -13.65 -4.27
C LEU A 85 0.76 -12.92 -4.79
N TYR A 86 0.90 -12.18 -5.89
CA TYR A 86 -0.19 -11.38 -6.48
C TYR A 86 -1.07 -12.12 -7.50
N GLY A 87 -0.76 -13.38 -7.79
CA GLY A 87 -1.49 -14.18 -8.78
C GLY A 87 -1.43 -13.62 -10.21
N ILE A 88 -0.34 -12.94 -10.56
CA ILE A 88 -0.14 -12.32 -11.89
C ILE A 88 0.64 -13.25 -12.83
N ASP A 89 0.49 -13.03 -14.14
CA ASP A 89 1.18 -13.83 -15.16
C ASP A 89 2.68 -13.49 -15.26
N ASP A 90 3.55 -14.41 -14.84
CA ASP A 90 5.01 -14.26 -14.87
C ASP A 90 5.59 -14.31 -16.30
N PHE A 91 4.78 -14.64 -17.31
CA PHE A 91 5.16 -14.56 -18.72
C PHE A 91 4.80 -13.21 -19.36
N ASP A 92 4.04 -12.34 -18.69
CA ASP A 92 3.76 -10.99 -19.20
C ASP A 92 4.99 -10.08 -19.00
N PRO A 93 5.64 -9.60 -20.08
CA PRO A 93 6.83 -8.75 -19.96
C PRO A 93 6.55 -7.43 -19.22
N PHE A 94 5.30 -6.98 -19.19
CA PHE A 94 4.91 -5.81 -18.40
C PHE A 94 5.29 -5.95 -16.93
N TRP A 95 4.98 -7.10 -16.32
CA TRP A 95 5.19 -7.32 -14.89
C TRP A 95 6.68 -7.44 -14.54
N LEU A 96 7.46 -8.04 -15.43
CA LEU A 96 8.92 -8.10 -15.25
C LEU A 96 9.56 -6.71 -15.31
N ASP A 97 9.13 -5.87 -16.26
CA ASP A 97 9.63 -4.50 -16.37
C ASP A 97 9.18 -3.63 -15.19
N TYR A 98 7.93 -3.80 -14.73
CA TYR A 98 7.43 -3.15 -13.52
C TYR A 98 8.22 -3.56 -12.27
N TYR A 99 8.40 -4.87 -12.05
CA TYR A 99 9.16 -5.41 -10.91
C TYR A 99 10.60 -4.89 -10.89
N ARG A 100 11.26 -4.79 -12.04
CA ARG A 100 12.59 -4.18 -12.16
C ARG A 100 12.57 -2.68 -11.82
N GLY A 101 11.49 -1.99 -12.18
CA GLY A 101 11.26 -0.59 -11.85
C GLY A 101 11.03 -0.32 -10.36
N LEU A 102 10.46 -1.29 -9.63
CA LEU A 102 10.18 -1.16 -8.19
C LEU A 102 11.42 -0.83 -7.36
N ALA A 103 12.60 -1.37 -7.71
CA ALA A 103 13.85 -1.03 -7.03
C ALA A 103 14.12 0.48 -7.00
N LYS A 104 13.86 1.15 -8.14
CA LYS A 104 14.05 2.60 -8.27
C LYS A 104 12.97 3.37 -7.50
N ILE A 105 11.70 2.97 -7.66
CA ILE A 105 10.57 3.61 -6.96
C ILE A 105 10.78 3.54 -5.45
N ARG A 106 11.12 2.34 -4.94
CA ARG A 106 11.44 2.10 -3.54
C ARG A 106 12.56 3.02 -3.06
N TYR A 107 13.68 3.07 -3.78
CA TYR A 107 14.81 3.92 -3.40
C TYR A 107 14.44 5.41 -3.35
N GLU A 108 13.68 5.91 -4.32
CA GLU A 108 13.24 7.30 -4.35
C GLU A 108 12.29 7.62 -3.19
N ILE A 109 11.35 6.71 -2.89
CA ILE A 109 10.45 6.84 -1.74
C ILE A 109 11.25 6.85 -0.44
N GLU A 110 12.18 5.92 -0.25
CA GLU A 110 13.01 5.85 0.97
C GLU A 110 13.88 7.10 1.13
N PHE A 111 14.44 7.59 0.03
CA PHE A 111 15.27 8.78 0.02
C PHE A 111 14.49 10.05 0.43
N HIS A 112 13.25 10.18 -0.01
CA HIS A 112 12.45 11.38 0.24
C HIS A 112 11.58 11.31 1.50
N LEU A 113 11.07 10.12 1.83
CA LEU A 113 10.05 9.93 2.85
C LEU A 113 10.58 9.16 4.08
N GLY A 114 11.77 8.56 3.99
CA GLY A 114 12.32 7.68 5.01
C GLY A 114 11.93 6.23 4.79
N GLU A 115 12.31 5.36 5.73
CA GLU A 115 12.09 3.90 5.63
C GLU A 115 10.63 3.55 5.32
N ILE A 116 10.45 2.58 4.43
CA ILE A 116 9.13 2.02 4.11
C ILE A 116 8.71 1.14 5.29
N ASP A 117 7.70 1.61 6.01
CA ASP A 117 7.05 0.93 7.13
C ASP A 117 5.55 1.21 6.99
N SER A 118 4.74 0.18 6.81
CA SER A 118 3.27 0.27 6.72
C SER A 118 2.63 0.66 8.06
N PHE A 119 3.43 0.72 9.14
CA PHE A 119 3.13 1.09 10.53
C PHE A 119 2.14 0.15 11.24
N ILE A 120 1.40 -0.66 10.49
CA ILE A 120 0.40 -1.60 10.95
C ILE A 120 0.86 -2.99 10.54
N ASN A 121 0.87 -3.91 11.50
CA ASN A 121 1.32 -5.27 11.26
C ASN A 121 0.49 -5.96 10.16
N SER A 122 1.13 -6.64 9.22
CA SER A 122 0.46 -7.42 8.17
C SER A 122 -0.51 -8.46 8.75
N LEU A 123 -0.18 -9.06 9.90
CA LEU A 123 -1.06 -9.99 10.60
C LEU A 123 -2.37 -9.32 11.08
N ASP A 124 -2.35 -8.03 11.44
CA ASP A 124 -3.57 -7.30 11.79
C ASP A 124 -4.48 -7.14 10.56
N TYR A 125 -3.90 -7.03 9.36
CA TYR A 125 -4.64 -6.95 8.10
C TYR A 125 -5.25 -8.28 7.72
N GLU A 126 -4.47 -9.37 7.74
CA GLU A 126 -4.94 -10.72 7.48
C GLU A 126 -6.04 -11.15 8.46
N LEU A 127 -5.87 -10.84 9.75
CA LEU A 127 -6.85 -11.18 10.78
C LEU A 127 -8.02 -10.19 10.89
N ARG A 128 -8.05 -9.14 10.06
CA ARG A 128 -9.07 -8.07 10.09
C ARG A 128 -9.27 -7.50 11.50
N SER A 129 -8.17 -7.29 12.22
CA SER A 129 -8.18 -6.96 13.64
C SER A 129 -7.39 -5.67 13.94
N GLY A 130 -7.28 -5.32 15.22
CA GLY A 130 -6.42 -4.23 15.68
C GLY A 130 -6.66 -2.90 14.95
N ALA A 131 -5.56 -2.32 14.46
CA ALA A 131 -5.57 -1.02 13.79
C ALA A 131 -6.32 -1.04 12.44
N ILE A 132 -6.24 -2.15 11.69
CA ILE A 132 -6.93 -2.31 10.40
C ILE A 132 -8.45 -2.29 10.58
N TYR A 133 -8.96 -2.98 11.60
CA TYR A 133 -10.39 -2.96 11.91
C TYR A 133 -10.88 -1.52 12.10
N GLU A 134 -10.19 -0.71 12.91
CA GLU A 134 -10.60 0.68 13.12
C GLU A 134 -10.41 1.58 11.89
N LEU A 135 -9.43 1.31 11.01
CA LEU A 135 -9.29 2.03 9.74
C LEU A 135 -10.44 1.76 8.77
N THR A 136 -10.97 0.55 8.77
CA THR A 136 -11.98 0.06 7.80
C THR A 136 -13.42 0.17 8.32
N LYS A 137 -13.62 0.32 9.63
CA LYS A 137 -14.93 0.43 10.31
C LYS A 137 -15.87 1.50 9.74
N ASN A 138 -15.32 2.57 9.17
CA ASN A 138 -16.13 3.63 8.56
C ASN A 138 -16.84 3.20 7.26
N LYS A 139 -16.47 2.06 6.65
CA LYS A 139 -17.22 1.48 5.53
C LYS A 139 -18.62 0.99 5.94
N GLY A 140 -18.83 0.70 7.21
CA GLY A 140 -20.07 0.09 7.74
C GLY A 140 -21.16 1.06 8.21
N ASN A 141 -20.98 2.38 8.12
CA ASN A 141 -21.97 3.38 8.59
C ASN A 141 -22.76 4.05 7.45
N ARG A 142 -22.90 3.38 6.29
CA ARG A 142 -23.85 3.77 5.25
C ARG A 142 -25.00 2.76 5.20
N GLU A 143 -25.90 2.88 6.17
CA GLU A 143 -27.31 2.46 6.07
C GLU A 143 -28.19 3.62 6.50
#